data_AF-A0A6A0GSX5-F1
#
_entry.id   AF-A0A6A0GSX5-F1
#
_cell.length_a   1.000
_cell.length_b   1.000
_cell.length_c   1.000
_cell.angle_alpha   90.00
_cell.angle_beta   90.00
_cell.angle_gamma   90.00
#
_symmetry.space_group_name_H-M   'P 1'
#
loop_
_entity.id
_entity.type
_entity.pdbx_description
1 polymer ?
#
loop_
_entity_poly.entity_id
_entity_poly.type
_entity_poly.pdbx_seq_one_letter_code
_entity_poly.pdbx_strand_id
1 'polypeptide(L)'
;MIVSIHKHVIARQPRFFVTHDSLRSWTLHVSGVTQEDRGNYMCQVNSNPMISQTGYLQVVVPPEITDEGSSPSSLVVKERDNVTLTCHAKGFPQPRISWRREDGRPLKSSQAPVN
;
A
#
# COMPACT_ATOMS: atom_id res chain seq x y z
N MET A 1 -0.80 -12.56 16.71
CA MET A 1 -2.15 -12.60 17.30
C MET A 1 -2.24 -11.49 18.33
N ILE A 2 -3.22 -10.60 18.22
CA ILE A 2 -3.45 -9.49 19.15
C ILE A 2 -4.72 -9.84 19.91
N VAL A 3 -4.67 -9.75 21.24
CA VAL A 3 -5.83 -9.98 22.10
C VAL A 3 -5.97 -8.79 23.02
N SER A 4 -7.15 -8.18 23.08
CA SER A 4 -7.45 -7.10 24.02
C SER A 4 -8.52 -7.53 25.01
N ILE A 5 -8.30 -7.23 26.29
CA ILE A 5 -9.26 -7.47 27.39
C ILE A 5 -9.43 -6.15 28.15
N HIS A 6 -10.63 -5.58 28.12
CA HIS A 6 -10.92 -4.25 28.66
C HIS A 6 -10.02 -3.15 28.07
N LYS A 7 -9.06 -2.64 28.86
CA LYS A 7 -8.07 -1.63 28.46
C LYS A 7 -6.69 -2.22 28.17
N HIS A 8 -6.51 -3.52 28.44
CA HIS A 8 -5.22 -4.17 28.30
C HIS A 8 -5.11 -4.80 26.93
N VAL A 9 -4.10 -4.38 26.17
CA VAL A 9 -3.73 -4.99 24.90
C VAL A 9 -2.58 -5.94 25.14
N ILE A 10 -2.80 -7.22 24.88
CA ILE A 10 -1.77 -8.24 24.84
C ILE A 10 -1.34 -8.35 23.38
N ALA A 11 -0.36 -7.52 23.02
CA ALA A 11 0.27 -7.53 21.71
C ALA A 11 1.78 -7.68 21.84
N ARG A 12 2.39 -8.33 20.84
CA ARG A 12 3.85 -8.48 20.76
C ARG A 12 4.58 -7.15 20.51
N GLN A 13 3.87 -6.12 20.04
CA GLN A 13 4.46 -4.84 19.61
C GLN A 13 3.72 -3.65 20.25
N PRO A 14 4.44 -2.59 20.69
CA PRO A 14 3.87 -1.41 21.34
C PRO A 14 3.08 -0.49 20.39
N ARG A 15 2.95 -0.87 19.11
CA ARG A 15 2.25 -0.08 18.08
C ARG A 15 0.72 -0.20 18.12
N PHE A 16 0.21 -1.19 18.86
CA PHE A 16 -1.22 -1.46 19.02
C PHE A 16 -1.70 -0.99 20.39
N PHE A 17 -2.74 -0.17 20.42
CA PHE A 17 -3.37 0.26 21.68
C PHE A 17 -4.87 0.42 21.50
N VAL A 18 -5.63 0.29 22.59
CA VAL A 18 -7.09 0.40 22.59
C VAL A 18 -7.51 1.58 23.45
N THR A 19 -8.39 2.41 22.92
CA THR A 19 -9.09 3.45 23.69
C THR A 19 -10.56 3.11 23.77
N HIS A 20 -11.23 3.59 24.81
CA HIS A 20 -12.69 3.53 24.88
C HIS A 20 -13.23 4.87 25.36
N ASP A 21 -14.46 5.20 24.97
CA ASP A 21 -15.22 6.26 25.64
C ASP A 21 -16.06 5.69 26.79
N SER A 22 -16.58 6.55 27.66
CA SER A 22 -17.42 6.15 28.79
C SER A 22 -18.81 5.65 28.37
N LEU A 23 -19.16 5.64 27.07
CA LEU A 23 -20.54 5.55 26.64
C LEU A 23 -20.90 4.41 25.68
N ARG A 24 -19.98 3.79 24.90
CA ARG A 24 -20.16 2.50 24.18
C ARG A 24 -19.09 2.16 23.11
N SER A 25 -18.05 2.97 22.89
CA SER A 25 -17.11 2.75 21.79
C SER A 25 -15.77 2.20 22.25
N TRP A 26 -15.26 1.16 21.58
CA TRP A 26 -13.91 0.62 21.73
C TRP A 26 -13.18 0.76 20.39
N THR A 27 -12.05 1.45 20.40
CA THR A 27 -11.27 1.76 19.21
C THR A 27 -9.89 1.14 19.32
N LEU A 28 -9.55 0.27 18.37
CA LEU A 28 -8.19 -0.23 18.17
C LEU A 28 -7.41 0.74 17.31
N HIS A 29 -6.29 1.22 17.82
CA HIS A 29 -5.35 2.07 17.11
C HIS A 29 -4.12 1.24 16.70
N VAL A 30 -3.70 1.43 15.45
CA VAL A 30 -2.49 0.83 14.89
C VAL A 30 -1.59 1.95 14.38
N SER A 31 -0.48 2.16 15.05
CA SER A 31 0.52 3.17 14.67
C SER A 31 1.59 2.58 13.76
N GLY A 32 2.11 3.36 12.81
CA GLY A 32 3.15 2.90 11.90
C GLY A 32 2.74 1.66 11.10
N VAL A 33 1.56 1.72 10.47
CA VAL A 33 0.99 0.61 9.69
C VAL A 33 1.97 0.18 8.60
N THR A 34 2.17 -1.13 8.51
CA THR A 34 3.02 -1.81 7.54
C THR A 34 2.18 -2.76 6.68
N GLN A 35 2.72 -3.26 5.57
CA GLN A 35 2.01 -4.25 4.75
C GLN A 35 1.64 -5.53 5.52
N GLU A 36 2.42 -5.91 6.54
CA GLU A 36 2.18 -7.07 7.39
C GLU A 36 0.92 -6.94 8.26
N ASP A 37 0.46 -5.71 8.50
CA ASP A 37 -0.75 -5.44 9.30
C ASP A 37 -2.04 -5.68 8.50
N ARG A 38 -1.94 -5.91 7.18
CA ARG A 38 -3.08 -6.24 6.31
C ARG A 38 -3.77 -7.51 6.78
N GLY A 39 -5.09 -7.46 6.92
CA GLY A 39 -5.86 -8.66 7.21
C GLY A 39 -7.17 -8.39 7.93
N ASN A 40 -7.77 -9.47 8.44
CA ASN A 40 -9.01 -9.42 9.20
C ASN A 40 -8.75 -9.05 10.66
N TYR A 41 -9.51 -8.08 11.15
CA TYR A 41 -9.58 -7.68 12.54
C TYR A 41 -10.98 -7.97 13.07
N MET A 42 -11.07 -8.57 14.25
CA MET A 42 -12.34 -8.97 14.85
C MET A 42 -12.59 -8.22 16.15
N CYS A 43 -13.76 -7.60 16.26
CA CYS A 43 -14.31 -7.09 17.50
C CYS A 43 -15.24 -8.17 18.09
N GLN A 44 -15.01 -8.56 19.34
CA GLN A 44 -15.78 -9.62 20.00
C GLN A 44 -16.29 -9.13 21.36
N VAL A 45 -17.54 -9.46 21.66
CA VAL A 45 -18.19 -9.19 22.95
C VAL A 45 -18.32 -10.50 23.72
N ASN A 46 -18.12 -10.44 25.04
CA ASN A 46 -18.27 -11.57 25.95
C ASN A 46 -19.74 -11.86 26.28
N SER A 47 -20.51 -12.32 25.28
CA SER A 47 -21.90 -12.74 25.42
C SER A 47 -22.06 -14.25 25.25
N ASN A 48 -23.20 -14.79 25.67
CA ASN A 48 -23.60 -16.17 25.37
C ASN A 48 -24.95 -16.18 24.63
N PRO A 49 -25.02 -16.53 23.33
CA PRO A 49 -23.90 -16.93 22.46
C PRO A 49 -22.94 -15.76 22.17
N MET A 50 -21.73 -16.09 21.72
CA MET A 50 -20.71 -15.10 21.37
C MET A 50 -21.17 -14.19 20.22
N ILE A 51 -21.05 -12.88 20.41
CA ILE A 51 -21.31 -11.87 19.38
C ILE A 51 -19.97 -11.30 18.90
N SER A 52 -19.77 -11.23 17.58
CA SER A 52 -18.56 -10.68 16.98
C SER A 52 -18.83 -10.02 15.63
N GLN A 53 -17.94 -9.11 15.23
CA GLN A 53 -17.93 -8.46 13.93
C GLN A 53 -16.50 -8.37 13.40
N THR A 54 -16.32 -8.64 12.11
CA THR A 54 -15.01 -8.62 11.44
C THR A 54 -14.93 -7.48 10.43
N GLY A 55 -13.79 -6.81 10.36
CA GLY A 55 -13.44 -5.85 9.32
C GLY A 55 -12.09 -6.20 8.68
N TYR A 56 -11.92 -5.85 7.40
CA TYR A 56 -10.67 -6.09 6.67
C TYR A 56 -9.87 -4.78 6.55
N LEU A 57 -8.62 -4.81 7.01
CA LEU A 57 -7.67 -3.71 6.83
C LEU A 57 -6.88 -3.92 5.53
N GLN A 58 -7.16 -3.08 4.53
CA GLN A 58 -6.37 -3.02 3.31
C GLN A 58 -5.26 -1.98 3.45
N VAL A 59 -4.01 -2.44 3.48
CA VAL A 59 -2.84 -1.55 3.48
C VAL A 59 -2.41 -1.27 2.03
N VAL A 60 -2.26 0.01 1.70
CA VAL A 60 -1.79 0.52 0.41
C VAL A 60 -0.38 1.08 0.54
N VAL A 61 0.39 1.00 -0.54
CA VAL A 61 1.76 1.52 -0.61
C VAL A 61 1.85 2.48 -1.79
N PRO A 62 2.30 3.73 -1.57
CA PRO A 62 2.38 4.72 -2.63
C PRO A 62 3.32 4.27 -3.75
N PRO A 63 3.07 4.71 -4.99
CA PRO A 63 3.96 4.41 -6.11
C PRO A 63 5.31 5.11 -5.94
N GLU A 64 6.39 4.37 -6.17
CA GLU A 64 7.76 4.87 -6.14
C GLU A 64 8.51 4.32 -7.35
N ILE A 65 9.13 5.19 -8.14
CA ILE A 65 9.97 4.80 -9.28
C ILE A 65 11.27 4.22 -8.72
N THR A 66 11.65 3.05 -9.19
CA THR A 66 12.87 2.36 -8.75
C THR A 66 13.98 2.58 -9.77
N ASP A 67 15.19 2.92 -9.30
CA ASP A 67 16.36 3.01 -10.17
C ASP A 67 16.77 1.64 -10.72
N GLU A 68 16.54 0.57 -9.95
CA GLU A 68 16.77 -0.80 -10.39
C GLU A 68 15.89 -1.14 -11.59
N GLY A 69 16.53 -1.52 -12.70
CA GLY A 69 15.87 -1.87 -13.96
C GLY A 69 15.39 -0.69 -14.80
N SER A 70 15.27 0.51 -14.24
CA SER A 70 14.89 1.71 -14.98
C SER A 70 16.04 2.26 -15.81
N SER A 71 15.71 2.96 -16.89
CA SER A 71 16.69 3.72 -17.66
C SER A 71 17.25 4.89 -16.82
N PRO A 72 18.51 5.30 -17.06
CA PRO A 72 19.08 6.49 -16.44
C PRO A 72 18.23 7.74 -16.69
N SER A 73 18.32 8.73 -15.79
CA SER A 73 17.62 10.02 -15.92
C SER A 73 17.97 10.78 -17.20
N SER A 74 19.16 10.54 -17.76
CA SER A 74 19.63 11.13 -19.01
C SER A 74 20.33 10.08 -19.87
N LEU A 75 19.94 10.01 -21.15
CA LEU A 75 20.55 9.12 -22.13
C LEU A 75 20.81 9.91 -23.43
N VAL A 76 21.97 9.71 -24.02
CA VAL A 76 22.38 10.32 -25.29
C VAL A 76 22.57 9.21 -26.31
N VAL A 77 21.87 9.32 -27.44
CA VAL A 77 21.86 8.31 -28.51
C VAL A 77 22.08 9.04 -29.84
N LYS A 78 22.81 8.41 -30.77
CA LYS A 78 23.08 9.01 -32.08
C LYS A 78 21.84 8.98 -32.94
N GLU A 79 21.77 9.89 -33.91
CA GLU A 79 20.69 9.89 -34.87
C GLU A 79 20.63 8.54 -35.61
N ARG A 80 19.41 8.01 -35.80
CA ARG A 80 19.10 6.73 -36.45
C ARG A 80 19.44 5.48 -35.64
N ASP A 81 20.05 5.62 -34.47
CA ASP A 81 20.20 4.50 -33.54
C ASP A 81 18.88 4.26 -32.79
N ASN A 82 18.67 3.01 -32.37
CA ASN A 82 17.50 2.61 -31.61
C ASN A 82 17.72 2.82 -30.11
N VAL A 83 16.63 3.16 -29.40
CA VAL A 83 16.65 3.33 -27.94
C VAL A 83 15.39 2.76 -27.32
N THR A 84 15.53 2.18 -26.13
CA THR A 84 14.42 1.74 -25.28
C THR A 84 14.52 2.45 -23.94
N LEU A 85 13.44 3.12 -23.55
CA LEU A 85 13.31 3.74 -22.23
C LEU A 85 12.47 2.82 -21.35
N THR A 86 13.06 2.34 -20.27
CA THR A 86 12.44 1.45 -19.29
C THR A 86 12.16 2.22 -18.02
N CYS A 87 11.00 1.99 -17.41
CA CYS A 87 10.63 2.56 -16.13
C CYS A 87 10.00 1.45 -15.30
N HIS A 88 10.51 1.26 -14.09
CA HIS A 88 9.96 0.36 -13.09
C HIS A 88 9.47 1.20 -11.92
N ALA A 89 8.29 0.84 -11.42
CA ALA A 89 7.72 1.45 -10.24
C ALA A 89 7.14 0.36 -9.34
N LYS A 90 7.40 0.49 -8.04
CA LYS A 90 6.82 -0.36 -7.00
C LYS A 90 5.66 0.38 -6.33
N GLY A 91 4.73 -0.37 -5.75
CA GLY A 91 3.56 0.18 -5.07
C GLY A 91 2.48 -0.87 -4.91
N PHE A 92 1.50 -0.60 -4.05
CA PHE A 92 0.31 -1.44 -3.91
C PHE A 92 -0.96 -0.58 -3.82
N PRO A 93 -1.95 -0.75 -4.71
CA PRO A 93 -1.95 -1.67 -5.86
C PRO A 93 -0.83 -1.37 -6.88
N GLN A 94 -0.58 -2.31 -7.78
CA GLN A 94 0.50 -2.17 -8.75
C GLN A 94 0.30 -0.90 -9.60
N PRO A 95 1.31 0.00 -9.70
CA PRO A 95 1.15 1.25 -10.41
C PRO A 95 1.04 1.06 -11.92
N ARG A 96 0.26 1.92 -12.57
CA ARG A 96 0.16 1.99 -14.03
C ARG A 96 1.22 2.96 -14.55
N ILE A 97 2.09 2.47 -15.43
CA ILE A 97 3.15 3.28 -16.05
C ILE A 97 2.65 3.85 -17.38
N SER A 98 2.94 5.12 -17.63
CA SER A 98 2.63 5.79 -18.89
C SER A 98 3.78 6.70 -19.29
N TRP A 99 4.03 6.77 -20.60
CA TRP A 99 5.09 7.59 -21.17
C TRP A 99 4.49 8.84 -21.82
N ARG A 100 5.19 9.95 -21.65
CA ARG A 100 4.91 11.21 -22.34
C ARG A 100 6.20 11.93 -22.60
N ARG A 101 6.22 12.77 -23.64
CA ARG A 101 7.30 13.73 -23.83
C ARG A 101 7.04 14.95 -22.96
N GLU A 102 8.10 15.49 -22.38
CA GLU A 102 8.03 16.72 -21.57
C GLU A 102 7.64 17.93 -22.43
N ASP A 103 8.06 17.96 -23.71
CA ASP A 103 7.70 18.98 -24.70
C ASP A 103 6.24 18.91 -25.18
N GLY A 104 5.44 17.96 -24.66
CA GLY A 104 4.03 17.78 -25.01
C GLY A 104 3.78 17.19 -26.40
N ARG A 105 4.83 16.88 -27.17
CA ARG A 105 4.65 16.29 -28.51
C ARG A 105 4.13 14.85 -28.38
N PRO A 106 3.24 14.41 -29.29
CA PRO A 106 2.71 13.05 -29.24
C PRO A 106 3.82 12.03 -29.46
N LEU A 107 3.78 10.94 -28.69
CA LEU A 107 4.57 9.75 -29.00
C LEU A 107 4.00 9.13 -30.28
N LYS A 108 4.81 8.98 -31.32
CA LYS A 108 4.43 8.23 -32.52
C LYS A 108 4.40 6.76 -32.15
N SER A 109 3.23 6.25 -31.77
CA SER A 109 3.06 4.87 -31.33
C SER A 109 3.21 3.91 -32.51
N SER A 110 4.03 2.86 -32.34
CA SER A 110 3.91 1.62 -33.12
C SER A 110 3.54 0.40 -32.28
N GLN A 111 3.42 0.49 -30.94
CA GLN A 111 2.97 -0.67 -30.13
C GLN A 111 2.33 -0.25 -28.80
N ALA A 112 1.34 -1.03 -28.39
CA ALA A 112 0.40 -0.83 -27.27
C ALA A 112 1.07 -0.78 -25.86
N PRO A 113 0.39 -0.19 -24.85
CA PRO A 113 0.85 -0.24 -23.47
C PRO A 113 0.98 -1.69 -22.98
N VAL A 114 2.15 -2.02 -22.43
CA VAL A 114 2.38 -3.28 -21.73
C VAL A 114 1.57 -3.25 -20.43
N ASN A 115 0.60 -4.15 -20.32
CA ASN A 115 -0.14 -4.45 -19.09
C ASN A 115 0.75 -5.15 -18.08
#